data_AF-A0A1V1NVN9-F1
#
_entry.id   AF-A0A1V1NVN9-F1
#
_cell.length_a   1.000
_cell.length_b   1.000
_cell.length_c   1.000
_cell.angle_alpha   90.00
_cell.angle_beta   90.00
_cell.angle_gamma   90.00
#
_symmetry.space_group_name_H-M   'P 1'
#
loop_
_entity.id
_entity.type
_entity.pdbx_description
1 polymer ?
#
loop_
_entity_poly.entity_id
_entity_poly.type
_entity_poly.pdbx_seq_one_letter_code
_entity_poly.pdbx_strand_id
1 'polypeptide(L)'
;MIIQSACPYTRTINIANKMVIMIESDKTIIFTAFSCSHSVNDLMQCLNHESKVNHLKDSEKDLFLMAIHFDSQKRIIDDWTCDHVNVEPVVIPDDQKSTVKTIKLFLSCSSDLETERKELGLWINRKNKGLIKKNQFIEWVVWEDLLQSFQGQRIQDYFNQVMLTCDILVALFYSKVGQFTKEEFDLAYSNLKAGKKPKYLFVGFKDAQISTKNITKDTFEIIQFREQIKQNEQLFLSFESIDQLILKLDAQIETCIGILMKE
;
A
#
# COMPACT_ATOMS: atom_id res chain seq x y z
N MET A 1 6.40 27.87 -26.56
CA MET A 1 5.55 26.91 -27.31
C MET A 1 4.29 26.66 -26.49
N ILE A 2 3.13 27.12 -26.96
CA ILE A 2 1.84 26.86 -26.31
C ILE A 2 1.37 25.52 -26.85
N ILE A 3 1.39 24.48 -26.02
CA ILE A 3 0.80 23.19 -26.37
C ILE A 3 -0.70 23.32 -26.14
N GLN A 4 -1.46 23.52 -27.21
CA GLN A 4 -2.90 23.41 -27.18
C GLN A 4 -3.26 21.92 -27.11
N SER A 5 -3.92 21.52 -26.02
CA SER A 5 -4.44 20.16 -25.93
C SER A 5 -5.69 20.01 -26.79
N ALA A 6 -5.76 18.92 -27.55
CA ALA A 6 -6.95 18.52 -28.32
C ALA A 6 -8.01 17.81 -27.46
N CYS A 7 -7.72 17.52 -26.18
CA CYS A 7 -8.66 16.87 -25.28
C CYS A 7 -9.37 17.92 -24.40
N PRO A 8 -10.72 17.98 -24.41
CA PRO A 8 -11.49 18.98 -23.68
C PRO A 8 -11.33 18.87 -22.15
N TYR A 9 -10.80 17.75 -21.68
CA TYR A 9 -10.55 17.44 -20.27
C TYR A 9 -9.13 17.72 -19.80
N THR A 10 -8.31 18.37 -20.63
CA THR A 10 -6.90 18.64 -20.31
C THR A 10 -6.59 20.13 -20.23
N ARG A 11 -5.92 20.52 -19.15
CA ARG A 11 -5.39 21.88 -18.98
C ARG A 11 -3.88 21.83 -18.83
N THR A 12 -3.17 22.50 -19.74
CA THR A 12 -1.72 22.66 -19.66
C THR A 12 -1.40 23.95 -18.91
N ILE A 13 -0.67 23.86 -17.81
CA ILE A 13 -0.18 25.00 -17.03
C ILE A 13 1.34 25.00 -17.14
N ASN A 14 1.91 26.09 -17.64
CA ASN A 14 3.36 26.24 -17.76
C ASN A 14 3.87 27.07 -16.59
N ILE A 15 4.70 26.48 -15.72
CA ILE A 15 5.28 27.14 -14.56
C ILE A 15 6.80 26.97 -14.64
N ALA A 16 7.54 28.01 -15.05
CA ALA A 16 9.01 28.09 -14.93
C ALA A 16 9.76 26.77 -15.26
N ASN A 17 9.73 26.31 -16.52
CA ASN A 17 10.36 25.06 -17.01
C ASN A 17 9.71 23.75 -16.52
N LYS A 18 8.49 23.82 -16.00
CA LYS A 18 7.64 22.68 -15.63
C LYS A 18 6.37 22.73 -16.47
N MET A 19 6.04 21.62 -17.12
CA MET A 19 4.76 21.45 -17.80
C MET A 19 3.86 20.67 -16.86
N VAL A 20 2.72 21.26 -16.46
CA VAL A 20 1.70 20.55 -15.68
C VAL A 20 0.51 20.26 -16.58
N ILE A 21 0.07 19.02 -16.62
CA ILE A 21 -1.13 18.56 -17.33
C ILE A 21 -2.12 18.07 -16.29
N MET A 22 -3.29 18.70 -16.23
CA MET A 22 -4.42 18.16 -15.52
C MET A 22 -5.24 17.29 -16.47
N ILE A 23 -5.55 16.05 -16.11
CA ILE A 23 -6.47 15.15 -16.80
C ILE A 23 -7.65 14.89 -15.86
N GLU A 24 -8.85 15.25 -16.28
CA GLU A 24 -10.06 15.05 -15.47
C GLU A 24 -11.01 14.04 -16.12
N SER A 25 -11.54 13.12 -15.33
CA SER A 25 -12.63 12.22 -15.68
C SER A 25 -13.76 12.32 -14.65
N ASP A 26 -14.81 11.51 -14.80
CA ASP A 26 -15.97 11.53 -13.89
C ASP A 26 -15.61 11.22 -12.44
N LYS A 27 -14.60 10.37 -12.21
CA LYS A 27 -14.23 9.86 -10.87
C LYS A 27 -12.81 10.20 -10.44
N THR A 28 -11.99 10.72 -11.36
CA THR A 28 -10.54 10.82 -11.15
C THR A 28 -10.01 12.10 -11.74
N ILE A 29 -9.11 12.75 -11.00
CA ILE A 29 -8.32 13.89 -11.43
C ILE A 29 -6.85 13.49 -11.34
N ILE A 30 -6.09 13.68 -12.40
CA ILE A 30 -4.64 13.44 -12.44
C ILE A 30 -3.95 14.76 -12.76
N PHE A 31 -3.07 15.23 -11.89
CA PHE A 31 -2.18 16.36 -12.11
C PHE A 31 -0.77 15.85 -12.34
N THR A 32 -0.31 15.92 -13.58
CA THR A 32 1.02 15.43 -13.96
C THR A 32 1.97 16.58 -14.24
N ALA A 33 3.05 16.71 -13.48
CA ALA A 33 4.16 17.61 -13.75
C ALA A 33 5.29 16.89 -14.49
N PHE A 34 5.77 17.50 -15.57
CA PHE A 34 6.88 17.04 -16.38
C PHE A 34 8.01 18.07 -16.35
N SER A 35 9.25 17.60 -16.19
CA SER A 35 10.42 18.45 -16.43
C SER A 35 11.64 17.63 -16.82
N CYS A 36 12.52 18.23 -17.61
CA CYS A 36 13.85 17.69 -17.91
C CYS A 36 14.96 18.31 -17.05
N SER A 37 14.62 19.29 -16.20
CA SER A 37 15.59 20.06 -15.42
C SER A 37 15.37 20.01 -13.91
N HIS A 38 14.26 19.42 -13.45
CA HIS A 38 13.91 19.31 -12.04
C HIS A 38 13.79 17.85 -11.63
N SER A 39 14.18 17.54 -10.40
CA SER A 39 14.00 16.21 -9.82
C SER A 39 12.52 15.91 -9.60
N VAL A 40 12.18 14.62 -9.46
CA VAL A 40 10.81 14.20 -9.10
C VAL A 40 10.35 14.87 -7.80
N ASN A 41 11.23 14.99 -6.80
CA ASN A 41 10.91 15.65 -5.54
C ASN A 41 10.55 17.14 -5.71
N ASP A 42 11.31 17.88 -6.53
CA ASP A 42 11.03 19.30 -6.80
C ASP A 42 9.70 19.50 -7.56
N LEU A 43 9.34 18.53 -8.39
CA LEU A 43 8.07 18.51 -9.12
C LEU A 43 6.92 18.19 -8.17
N MET A 44 7.08 17.21 -7.28
CA MET A 44 6.07 16.88 -6.28
C MET A 44 5.84 18.02 -5.28
N GLN A 45 6.89 18.70 -4.82
CA GLN A 45 6.74 19.90 -4.01
C GLN A 45 5.96 20.98 -4.77
N CYS A 46 6.24 21.17 -6.06
CA CYS A 46 5.51 22.12 -6.90
C CYS A 46 4.02 21.79 -7.01
N LEU A 47 3.68 20.52 -7.25
CA LEU A 47 2.29 20.06 -7.34
C LEU A 47 1.56 20.23 -6.01
N ASN A 48 2.18 19.84 -4.90
CA ASN A 48 1.58 19.95 -3.57
C ASN A 48 1.31 21.40 -3.12
N HIS A 49 2.09 22.37 -3.61
CA HIS A 49 1.92 23.80 -3.31
C HIS A 49 1.09 24.54 -4.38
N GLU A 50 0.61 23.86 -5.43
CA GLU A 50 -0.22 24.52 -6.44
C GLU A 50 -1.59 24.86 -5.84
N SER A 51 -1.98 26.14 -5.90
CA SER A 51 -3.26 26.60 -5.36
C SER A 51 -4.46 25.87 -5.97
N LYS A 52 -4.39 25.48 -7.25
CA LYS A 52 -5.43 24.68 -7.92
C LYS A 52 -5.52 23.27 -7.36
N VAL A 53 -4.39 22.63 -7.08
CA VAL A 53 -4.36 21.31 -6.42
C VAL A 53 -5.04 21.41 -5.05
N ASN A 54 -4.76 22.46 -4.27
CA ASN A 54 -5.37 22.65 -2.96
C ASN A 54 -6.91 22.77 -3.02
N HIS A 55 -7.48 23.47 -4.01
CA HIS A 55 -8.93 23.53 -4.17
C HIS A 55 -9.58 22.20 -4.59
N LEU A 56 -8.82 21.33 -5.25
CA LEU A 56 -9.29 20.02 -5.68
C LEU A 56 -9.17 18.98 -4.57
N LYS A 57 -8.56 19.34 -3.44
CA LYS A 57 -8.46 18.43 -2.30
C LYS A 57 -9.81 18.08 -1.69
N ASP A 58 -10.77 19.00 -1.80
CA ASP A 58 -12.12 18.85 -1.28
C ASP A 58 -13.10 18.21 -2.29
N SER A 59 -12.59 17.66 -3.41
CA SER A 59 -13.41 16.98 -4.41
C SER A 59 -13.73 15.54 -3.99
N GLU A 60 -14.95 15.06 -4.30
CA GLU A 60 -15.30 13.63 -4.17
C GLU A 60 -14.53 12.72 -5.17
N LYS A 61 -13.78 13.30 -6.11
CA LYS A 61 -12.98 12.57 -7.11
C LYS A 61 -11.62 12.18 -6.53
N ASP A 62 -11.13 11.00 -6.91
CA ASP A 62 -9.78 10.55 -6.55
C ASP A 62 -8.72 11.46 -7.23
N LEU A 63 -7.87 12.14 -6.44
CA LEU A 63 -6.86 13.10 -6.93
C LEU A 63 -5.45 12.50 -6.89
N PHE A 64 -4.86 12.31 -8.06
CA PHE A 64 -3.50 11.83 -8.24
C PHE A 64 -2.56 12.97 -8.64
N LEU A 65 -1.41 13.08 -7.98
CA LEU A 65 -0.31 13.96 -8.37
C LEU A 65 0.80 13.09 -8.92
N MET A 66 1.23 13.34 -10.14
CA MET A 66 2.26 12.57 -10.79
C MET A 66 3.41 13.48 -11.17
N ALA A 67 4.64 13.12 -10.82
CA ALA A 67 5.83 13.85 -11.24
C ALA A 67 6.70 12.95 -12.09
N ILE A 68 7.12 13.46 -13.25
CA ILE A 68 7.91 12.72 -14.23
C ILE A 68 9.16 13.56 -14.58
N HIS A 69 10.33 13.00 -14.29
CA HIS A 69 11.61 13.51 -14.77
C HIS A 69 12.00 12.81 -16.08
N PHE A 70 12.25 13.61 -17.12
CA PHE A 70 12.69 13.11 -18.42
C PHE A 70 14.17 13.46 -18.66
N ASP A 71 15.01 12.44 -18.81
CA ASP A 71 16.40 12.64 -19.22
C ASP A 71 16.42 13.00 -20.70
N SER A 72 16.65 14.28 -20.98
CA SER A 72 16.69 14.81 -22.35
C SER A 72 17.84 14.25 -23.21
N GLN A 73 18.94 13.80 -22.60
CA GLN A 73 20.08 13.23 -23.32
C GLN A 73 19.81 11.78 -23.70
N LYS A 74 19.33 10.97 -22.75
CA LYS A 74 18.97 9.56 -22.97
C LYS A 74 17.65 9.40 -23.71
N ARG A 75 16.78 10.43 -23.71
CA ARG A 75 15.42 10.42 -24.25
C ARG A 75 14.51 9.37 -23.58
N ILE A 76 14.64 9.22 -22.27
CA ILE A 76 13.85 8.28 -21.46
C ILE A 76 13.22 9.00 -20.28
N ILE A 77 12.15 8.41 -19.72
CA ILE A 77 11.74 8.72 -18.35
C ILE A 77 12.77 8.07 -17.43
N ASP A 78 13.54 8.90 -16.73
CA ASP A 78 14.63 8.43 -15.85
C ASP A 78 14.11 8.22 -14.42
N ASP A 79 13.12 9.01 -13.99
CA ASP A 79 12.47 8.86 -12.68
C ASP A 79 11.02 9.39 -12.71
N TRP A 80 10.13 8.79 -11.92
CA TRP A 80 8.76 9.27 -11.75
C TRP A 80 8.12 8.78 -10.45
N THR A 81 7.12 9.51 -9.96
CA THR A 81 6.27 9.10 -8.82
C THR A 81 4.82 9.51 -9.03
N CYS A 82 3.92 8.91 -8.26
CA CYS A 82 2.50 9.23 -8.22
C CYS A 82 1.97 9.16 -6.78
N ASP A 83 1.44 10.28 -6.27
CA ASP A 83 0.79 10.36 -4.96
C ASP A 83 -0.73 10.48 -5.11
N HIS A 84 -1.49 9.81 -4.24
CA HIS A 84 -2.93 10.00 -4.12
C HIS A 84 -3.25 10.87 -2.90
N VAL A 85 -3.81 12.06 -3.13
CA VAL A 85 -3.71 13.18 -2.16
C VAL A 85 -4.84 13.23 -1.13
N ASN A 86 -6.05 12.78 -1.48
CA ASN A 86 -7.22 12.93 -0.60
C ASN A 86 -8.01 11.64 -0.53
N VAL A 87 -7.52 10.71 0.30
CA VAL A 87 -8.30 9.51 0.59
C VAL A 87 -8.89 9.72 1.96
N GLU A 88 -10.09 10.32 1.99
CA GLU A 88 -10.85 10.29 3.24
C GLU A 88 -11.03 8.82 3.66
N PRO A 89 -10.76 8.49 4.93
CA PRO A 89 -11.00 7.15 5.43
C PRO A 89 -12.50 6.87 5.33
N VAL A 90 -12.87 5.72 4.77
CA VAL A 90 -14.27 5.30 4.75
C VAL A 90 -14.72 5.08 6.19
N VAL A 91 -15.65 5.92 6.64
CA VAL A 91 -16.26 5.82 7.97
C VAL A 91 -17.49 4.92 7.88
N ILE A 92 -17.64 4.03 8.87
CA ILE A 92 -18.86 3.24 9.04
C ILE A 92 -20.00 4.19 9.47
N PRO A 93 -21.10 4.29 8.70
CA PRO A 93 -22.26 5.10 9.07
C PRO A 93 -22.83 4.74 10.45
N ASP A 94 -23.33 5.73 11.19
CA ASP A 94 -23.83 5.54 12.57
C ASP A 94 -24.94 4.49 12.67
N ASP A 95 -25.82 4.42 11.67
CA ASP A 95 -26.90 3.44 11.56
C ASP A 95 -26.40 2.01 11.27
N GLN A 96 -25.18 1.86 10.75
CA GLN A 96 -24.56 0.57 10.44
C GLN A 96 -23.59 0.07 11.51
N LYS A 97 -23.14 0.92 12.43
CA LYS A 97 -22.11 0.58 13.45
C LYS A 97 -22.38 -0.71 14.22
N SER A 98 -23.65 -1.02 14.52
CA SER A 98 -24.01 -2.23 15.27
C SER A 98 -24.23 -3.48 14.41
N THR A 99 -24.32 -3.34 13.08
CA THR A 99 -24.67 -4.45 12.18
C THR A 99 -23.60 -4.78 11.15
N VAL A 100 -22.68 -3.85 10.88
CA VAL A 100 -21.61 -4.05 9.90
C VAL A 100 -20.74 -5.25 10.27
N LYS A 101 -20.57 -6.18 9.33
CA LYS A 101 -19.62 -7.28 9.51
C LYS A 101 -18.22 -6.78 9.19
N THR A 102 -17.32 -6.88 10.17
CA THR A 102 -15.94 -6.39 10.05
C THR A 102 -14.95 -7.53 10.04
N ILE A 103 -14.07 -7.54 9.04
CA ILE A 103 -12.89 -8.42 8.97
C ILE A 103 -11.67 -7.59 9.35
N LYS A 104 -10.89 -8.05 10.33
CA LYS A 104 -9.64 -7.41 10.74
C LYS A 104 -8.47 -7.97 9.93
N LEU A 105 -7.74 -7.11 9.25
CA LEU A 105 -6.54 -7.47 8.48
C LEU A 105 -5.32 -6.78 9.08
N PHE A 106 -4.38 -7.57 9.60
CA PHE A 106 -3.11 -7.08 10.10
C PHE A 106 -2.05 -7.11 8.99
N LEU A 107 -1.34 -6.00 8.78
CA LEU A 107 -0.16 -5.97 7.93
C LEU A 107 1.11 -5.99 8.80
N SER A 108 1.91 -7.03 8.57
CA SER A 108 3.27 -7.14 9.05
C SER A 108 4.23 -6.90 7.89
N CYS A 109 5.07 -5.87 7.98
CA CYS A 109 6.14 -5.66 7.01
C CYS A 109 7.33 -4.94 7.64
N SER A 110 8.49 -5.11 7.04
CA SER A 110 9.70 -4.39 7.42
C SER A 110 9.61 -2.89 7.05
N SER A 111 10.47 -2.07 7.66
CA SER A 111 10.45 -0.61 7.46
C SER A 111 10.80 -0.19 6.02
N ASP A 112 11.53 -1.01 5.28
CA ASP A 112 11.91 -0.79 3.87
C ASP A 112 10.76 -1.06 2.87
N LEU A 113 9.56 -1.33 3.36
CA LEU A 113 8.31 -1.50 2.59
C LEU A 113 7.26 -0.43 2.94
N GLU A 114 7.70 0.77 3.32
CA GLU A 114 6.81 1.89 3.67
C GLU A 114 5.88 2.27 2.51
N THR A 115 6.41 2.34 1.28
CA THR A 115 5.61 2.65 0.08
C THR A 115 4.52 1.62 -0.14
N GLU A 116 4.86 0.32 -0.09
CA GLU A 116 3.89 -0.76 -0.23
C GLU A 116 2.82 -0.73 0.87
N ARG A 117 3.22 -0.45 2.12
CA ARG A 117 2.29 -0.34 3.24
C ARG A 117 1.27 0.78 3.03
N LYS A 118 1.72 1.96 2.61
CA LYS A 118 0.85 3.10 2.31
C LYS A 118 -0.13 2.76 1.20
N GLU A 119 0.36 2.24 0.08
CA GLU A 119 -0.47 1.90 -1.07
C GLU A 119 -1.48 0.79 -0.78
N LEU A 120 -1.11 -0.22 0.03
CA LEU A 120 -2.05 -1.24 0.49
C LEU A 120 -3.15 -0.66 1.38
N GLY A 121 -2.81 0.25 2.29
CA GLY A 121 -3.80 0.97 3.09
C GLY A 121 -4.79 1.76 2.23
N LEU A 122 -4.29 2.44 1.19
CA LEU A 122 -5.14 3.15 0.22
C LEU A 122 -6.03 2.19 -0.57
N TRP A 123 -5.49 1.06 -1.00
CA TRP A 123 -6.25 0.04 -1.70
C TRP A 123 -7.38 -0.55 -0.82
N ILE A 124 -7.11 -0.87 0.44
CA ILE A 124 -8.14 -1.32 1.39
C ILE A 124 -9.22 -0.25 1.58
N ASN A 125 -8.82 1.01 1.75
CA ASN A 125 -9.78 2.11 1.92
C ASN A 125 -10.70 2.24 0.68
N ARG A 126 -10.15 2.14 -0.54
CA ARG A 126 -10.93 2.11 -1.77
C ARG A 126 -11.88 0.91 -1.83
N LYS A 127 -11.42 -0.27 -1.39
CA LYS A 127 -12.27 -1.48 -1.32
C LYS A 127 -13.43 -1.28 -0.35
N ASN A 128 -13.19 -0.64 0.79
CA ASN A 128 -14.21 -0.31 1.78
C ASN A 128 -15.31 0.61 1.23
N LYS A 129 -15.02 1.51 0.27
CA LYS A 129 -16.06 2.32 -0.41
C LYS A 129 -17.16 1.44 -1.04
N GLY A 130 -16.80 0.25 -1.51
CA GLY A 130 -17.72 -0.74 -2.05
C GLY A 130 -18.32 -1.67 -1.00
N LEU A 131 -17.49 -2.15 -0.06
CA LEU A 131 -17.92 -3.10 0.97
C LEU A 131 -18.94 -2.50 1.94
N ILE A 132 -18.81 -1.23 2.30
CA ILE A 132 -19.73 -0.59 3.25
C ILE A 132 -21.17 -0.57 2.73
N LYS A 133 -21.35 -0.44 1.41
CA LYS A 133 -22.67 -0.53 0.74
C LYS A 133 -23.32 -1.91 0.87
N LYS A 134 -22.53 -2.93 1.22
CA LYS A 134 -22.95 -4.31 1.47
C LYS A 134 -22.97 -4.66 2.96
N ASN A 135 -22.88 -3.65 3.83
CA ASN A 135 -22.76 -3.81 5.29
C ASN A 135 -21.54 -4.66 5.71
N GLN A 136 -20.44 -4.50 4.97
CA GLN A 136 -19.16 -5.19 5.17
C GLN A 136 -18.04 -4.16 5.30
N PHE A 137 -17.00 -4.49 6.06
CA PHE A 137 -15.86 -3.61 6.24
C PHE A 137 -14.57 -4.40 6.48
N ILE A 138 -13.45 -3.91 5.97
CA ILE A 138 -12.12 -4.39 6.34
C ILE A 138 -11.48 -3.36 7.25
N GLU A 139 -11.24 -3.73 8.49
CA GLU A 139 -10.43 -2.95 9.42
C GLU A 139 -8.96 -3.20 9.11
N TRP A 140 -8.30 -2.16 8.59
CA TRP A 140 -6.86 -2.14 8.34
C TRP A 140 -6.13 -1.93 9.66
N VAL A 141 -5.28 -2.88 10.05
CA VAL A 141 -4.51 -2.82 11.29
C VAL A 141 -3.02 -2.79 10.95
N VAL A 142 -2.37 -1.68 11.29
CA VAL A 142 -0.92 -1.49 11.18
C VAL A 142 -0.36 -1.00 12.50
N TRP A 143 0.91 -1.32 12.77
CA TRP A 143 1.54 -0.97 14.03
C TRP A 143 1.58 0.55 14.27
N GLU A 144 1.68 1.38 13.23
CA GLU A 144 1.70 2.85 13.36
C GLU A 144 0.47 3.44 14.05
N ASP A 145 -0.70 2.80 13.87
CA ASP A 145 -1.96 3.26 14.44
C ASP A 145 -2.18 2.73 15.86
N LEU A 146 -1.32 1.80 16.32
CA LEU A 146 -1.39 1.23 17.65
C LEU A 146 -0.67 2.12 18.66
N LEU A 147 -1.10 2.03 19.93
CA LEU A 147 -0.51 2.79 21.02
C LEU A 147 1.00 2.52 21.15
N GLN A 148 1.81 3.55 20.91
CA GLN A 148 3.27 3.50 20.96
C GLN A 148 3.86 3.69 22.37
N SER A 149 3.07 3.44 23.41
CA SER A 149 3.48 3.66 24.80
C SER A 149 3.94 2.36 25.45
N PHE A 150 4.97 2.45 26.30
CA PHE A 150 5.34 1.34 27.16
C PHE A 150 4.21 1.03 28.15
N GLN A 151 3.85 -0.25 28.28
CA GLN A 151 2.76 -0.72 29.14
C GLN A 151 3.23 -1.72 30.21
N GLY A 152 4.51 -1.67 30.60
CA GLY A 152 5.08 -2.64 31.54
C GLY A 152 5.53 -3.97 30.93
N GLN A 153 5.33 -4.15 29.62
CA GLN A 153 5.78 -5.29 28.81
C GLN A 153 6.48 -4.80 27.53
N ARG A 154 7.14 -5.71 26.78
CA ARG A 154 7.74 -5.37 25.49
C ARG A 154 6.62 -4.92 24.53
N ILE A 155 6.81 -3.79 23.86
CA ILE A 155 5.79 -3.23 22.95
C ILE A 155 5.40 -4.21 21.83
N GLN A 156 6.37 -5.02 21.37
CA GLN A 156 6.10 -6.07 20.39
C GLN A 156 5.09 -7.10 20.88
N ASP A 157 5.07 -7.42 22.19
CA ASP A 157 4.12 -8.39 22.73
C ASP A 157 2.68 -7.85 22.63
N TYR A 158 2.51 -6.54 22.80
CA TYR A 158 1.22 -5.86 22.57
C TYR A 158 0.81 -5.92 21.10
N PHE A 159 1.72 -5.63 20.15
CA PHE A 159 1.42 -5.74 18.73
C PHE A 159 1.06 -7.18 18.31
N ASN A 160 1.80 -8.16 18.82
CA ASN A 160 1.50 -9.57 18.62
C ASN A 160 0.10 -9.92 19.16
N GLN A 161 -0.26 -9.44 20.36
CA GLN A 161 -1.60 -9.66 20.92
C GLN A 161 -2.69 -9.09 20.01
N VAL A 162 -2.51 -7.88 19.47
CA VAL A 162 -3.44 -7.27 18.52
C VAL A 162 -3.53 -8.09 17.23
N MET A 163 -2.40 -8.47 16.64
CA MET A 163 -2.33 -9.30 15.42
C MET A 163 -3.10 -10.62 15.59
N LEU A 164 -2.99 -11.27 16.75
CA LEU A 164 -3.70 -12.51 17.05
C LEU A 164 -5.22 -12.35 17.18
N THR A 165 -5.74 -11.13 17.26
CA THR A 165 -7.20 -10.87 17.19
C THR A 165 -7.71 -10.71 15.76
N CYS A 166 -6.81 -10.48 14.80
CA CYS A 166 -7.14 -10.25 13.40
C CYS A 166 -7.53 -11.54 12.68
N ASP A 167 -8.37 -11.43 11.65
CA ASP A 167 -8.84 -12.57 10.86
C ASP A 167 -7.82 -12.97 9.79
N ILE A 168 -7.12 -11.98 9.23
CA ILE A 168 -6.14 -12.13 8.16
C ILE A 168 -4.82 -11.49 8.61
N LEU A 169 -3.71 -12.20 8.40
CA LEU A 169 -2.36 -11.64 8.43
C LEU A 169 -1.78 -11.59 7.02
N VAL A 170 -1.26 -10.43 6.63
CA VAL A 170 -0.40 -10.26 5.46
C VAL A 170 1.02 -9.96 5.96
N ALA A 171 1.97 -10.85 5.68
CA ALA A 171 3.38 -10.69 6.03
C ALA A 171 4.21 -10.42 4.77
N LEU A 172 4.84 -9.25 4.68
CA LEU A 172 5.65 -8.84 3.53
C LEU A 172 7.12 -8.69 3.90
N PHE A 173 7.98 -9.17 3.01
CA PHE A 173 9.42 -9.18 3.17
C PHE A 173 10.11 -8.62 1.94
N TYR A 174 11.23 -7.91 2.15
CA TYR A 174 12.05 -7.39 1.07
C TYR A 174 13.54 -7.64 1.28
N SER A 175 14.31 -6.61 1.68
CA SER A 175 15.76 -6.72 1.77
C SER A 175 16.21 -7.41 3.06
N LYS A 176 15.32 -7.48 4.05
CA LYS A 176 15.54 -8.08 5.36
C LYS A 176 14.29 -8.83 5.81
N VAL A 177 14.47 -9.89 6.60
CA VAL A 177 13.34 -10.59 7.21
C VAL A 177 12.69 -9.72 8.30
N GLY A 178 13.52 -9.02 9.08
CA GLY A 178 13.06 -8.25 10.23
C GLY A 178 12.69 -9.16 11.40
N GLN A 179 13.29 -8.91 12.58
CA GLN A 179 13.06 -9.73 13.77
C GLN A 179 11.57 -9.77 14.16
N PHE A 180 10.92 -8.61 14.17
CA PHE A 180 9.53 -8.47 14.60
C PHE A 180 8.54 -9.07 13.60
N THR A 181 8.73 -8.78 12.30
CA THR A 181 7.93 -9.36 11.21
C THR A 181 8.04 -10.89 11.19
N LYS A 182 9.23 -11.44 11.42
CA LYS A 182 9.43 -12.89 11.57
C LYS A 182 8.67 -13.45 12.78
N GLU A 183 8.76 -12.77 13.91
CA GLU A 183 8.09 -13.18 15.14
C GLU A 183 6.57 -13.22 14.97
N GLU A 184 5.99 -12.19 14.34
CA GLU A 184 4.57 -12.12 14.00
C GLU A 184 4.15 -13.26 13.06
N PHE A 185 4.97 -13.55 12.04
CA PHE A 185 4.75 -14.70 11.15
C PHE A 185 4.77 -16.03 11.90
N ASP A 186 5.79 -16.30 12.71
CA ASP A 186 5.95 -17.57 13.42
C ASP A 186 4.79 -17.81 14.40
N LEU A 187 4.34 -16.75 15.09
CA LEU A 187 3.19 -16.78 15.99
C LEU A 187 1.88 -17.06 15.23
N ALA A 188 1.64 -16.33 14.14
CA ALA A 188 0.45 -16.51 13.32
C ALA A 188 0.37 -17.90 12.70
N TYR A 189 1.48 -18.40 12.16
CA TYR A 189 1.58 -19.74 11.59
C TYR A 189 1.25 -20.82 12.62
N SER A 190 1.80 -20.68 13.83
CA SER A 190 1.54 -21.61 14.94
C SER A 190 0.07 -21.57 15.38
N ASN A 191 -0.55 -20.39 15.46
CA ASN A 191 -1.96 -20.25 15.82
C ASN A 191 -2.90 -20.80 14.74
N LEU A 192 -2.59 -20.56 13.47
CA LEU A 192 -3.36 -21.06 12.34
C LEU A 192 -3.38 -22.60 12.33
N LYS A 193 -2.22 -23.24 12.59
CA LYS A 193 -2.16 -24.71 12.80
C LYS A 193 -3.00 -25.20 13.96
N ALA A 194 -3.19 -24.38 14.99
CA ALA A 194 -4.04 -24.68 16.14
C ALA A 194 -5.53 -24.31 15.89
N GLY A 195 -5.91 -23.89 14.68
CA GLY A 195 -7.27 -23.48 14.34
C GLY A 195 -7.70 -22.12 14.93
N LYS A 196 -6.75 -21.34 15.46
CA LYS A 196 -6.97 -20.02 16.07
C LYS A 196 -6.75 -18.91 15.05
N LYS A 197 -7.04 -17.67 15.46
CA LYS A 197 -6.74 -16.48 14.65
C LYS A 197 -5.23 -16.18 14.62
N PRO A 198 -4.72 -15.60 13.52
CA PRO A 198 -5.42 -15.31 12.26
C PRO A 198 -5.83 -16.58 11.49
N LYS A 199 -6.98 -16.53 10.82
CA LYS A 199 -7.55 -17.66 10.04
C LYS A 199 -6.88 -17.81 8.69
N TYR A 200 -6.33 -16.73 8.16
CA TYR A 200 -5.62 -16.70 6.89
C TYR A 200 -4.28 -16.00 7.05
N LEU A 201 -3.26 -16.56 6.40
CA LEU A 201 -1.90 -16.06 6.39
C LEU A 201 -1.41 -15.96 4.94
N PHE A 202 -1.15 -14.74 4.49
CA PHE A 202 -0.56 -14.47 3.19
C PHE A 202 0.86 -13.97 3.36
N VAL A 203 1.78 -14.53 2.59
CA VAL A 203 3.19 -14.12 2.62
C VAL A 203 3.58 -13.56 1.25
N GLY A 204 4.27 -12.42 1.24
CA GLY A 204 4.79 -11.79 0.04
C GLY A 204 6.27 -11.47 0.14
N PHE A 205 7.01 -11.70 -0.95
CA PHE A 205 8.40 -11.29 -1.10
C PHE A 205 8.52 -10.31 -2.27
N LYS A 206 9.06 -9.12 -2.00
CA LYS A 206 9.42 -8.19 -3.06
C LYS A 206 10.68 -8.70 -3.75
N ASP A 207 10.57 -9.00 -5.04
CA ASP A 207 11.71 -9.33 -5.87
C ASP A 207 12.36 -8.02 -6.31
N ALA A 208 13.50 -7.67 -5.70
CA ALA A 208 14.46 -6.80 -6.39
C ALA A 208 15.61 -7.65 -6.90
N GLN A 209 16.26 -7.15 -7.95
CA GLN A 209 17.49 -7.73 -8.45
C GLN A 209 18.56 -7.69 -7.35
N ILE A 210 18.65 -8.75 -6.57
CA ILE A 210 19.76 -8.96 -5.63
C ILE A 210 20.98 -9.23 -6.52
N SER A 211 21.77 -8.19 -6.76
CA SER A 211 23.04 -8.36 -7.47
C SER A 211 23.88 -9.38 -6.71
N THR A 212 24.28 -10.46 -7.38
CA THR A 212 25.19 -11.49 -6.83
C THR A 212 26.52 -10.93 -6.34
N LYS A 213 26.84 -9.66 -6.68
CA LYS A 213 28.02 -8.94 -6.20
C LYS A 213 27.87 -8.35 -4.77
N ASN A 214 26.65 -8.26 -4.24
CA ASN A 214 26.34 -7.63 -2.95
C ASN A 214 25.56 -8.59 -2.02
N ILE A 215 26.02 -9.83 -1.86
CA ILE A 215 25.40 -10.78 -0.92
C ILE A 215 25.73 -10.34 0.50
N THR A 216 24.71 -9.94 1.26
CA THR A 216 24.82 -9.57 2.67
C THR A 216 24.25 -10.66 3.58
N LYS A 217 24.45 -10.54 4.90
CA LYS A 217 23.80 -11.39 5.90
C LYS A 217 22.27 -11.38 5.74
N ASP A 218 21.70 -10.20 5.53
CA ASP A 218 20.25 -10.01 5.36
C ASP A 218 19.73 -10.74 4.10
N THR A 219 20.50 -10.72 3.02
CA THR A 219 20.21 -11.49 1.79
C THR A 219 20.13 -12.98 2.06
N PHE A 220 21.08 -13.52 2.83
CA PHE A 220 21.09 -14.93 3.19
C PHE A 220 19.91 -15.30 4.08
N GLU A 221 19.57 -14.47 5.07
CA GLU A 221 18.41 -14.68 5.95
C GLU A 221 17.10 -14.72 5.16
N ILE A 222 16.91 -13.83 4.17
CA ILE A 222 15.74 -13.85 3.28
C ILE A 222 15.67 -15.15 2.48
N ILE A 223 16.80 -15.61 1.91
CA ILE A 223 16.84 -16.85 1.13
C ILE A 223 16.48 -18.06 2.01
N GLN A 224 17.09 -18.15 3.20
CA GLN A 224 16.78 -19.22 4.16
C GLN A 224 15.30 -19.20 4.57
N PHE A 225 14.74 -18.01 4.79
CA PHE A 225 13.36 -17.87 5.19
C PHE A 225 12.38 -18.26 4.07
N ARG A 226 12.69 -17.93 2.80
CA ARG A 226 11.91 -18.43 1.63
C ARG A 226 11.90 -19.96 1.59
N GLU A 227 13.04 -20.61 1.84
CA GLU A 227 13.11 -22.07 1.87
C GLU A 227 12.36 -22.66 3.07
N GLN A 228 12.42 -22.05 4.24
CA GLN A 228 11.64 -22.46 5.41
C GLN A 228 10.13 -22.44 5.12
N ILE A 229 9.63 -21.39 4.47
CA ILE A 229 8.21 -21.27 4.11
C ILE A 229 7.79 -22.38 3.13
N LYS A 230 8.63 -22.69 2.14
CA LYS A 230 8.37 -23.81 1.21
C LYS A 230 8.36 -25.17 1.92
N GLN A 231 9.30 -25.40 2.84
CA GLN A 231 9.36 -26.64 3.64
C GLN A 231 8.12 -26.81 4.51
N ASN A 232 7.53 -25.69 4.93
CA ASN A 232 6.28 -25.64 5.67
C ASN A 232 5.03 -25.83 4.78
N GLU A 233 5.21 -26.15 3.48
CA GLU A 233 4.18 -26.28 2.44
C GLU A 233 3.30 -25.04 2.26
N GLN A 234 3.76 -23.90 2.76
CA GLN A 234 3.08 -22.61 2.64
C GLN A 234 3.51 -21.95 1.33
N LEU A 235 2.55 -21.47 0.56
CA LEU A 235 2.82 -20.67 -0.63
C LEU A 235 3.13 -19.22 -0.24
N PHE A 236 4.04 -18.59 -0.99
CA PHE A 236 4.28 -17.16 -0.92
C PHE A 236 4.11 -16.52 -2.30
N LEU A 237 3.72 -15.25 -2.29
CA LEU A 237 3.64 -14.40 -3.46
C LEU A 237 5.02 -13.78 -3.70
N SER A 238 5.42 -13.64 -4.96
CA SER A 238 6.54 -12.78 -5.33
C SER A 238 6.05 -11.61 -6.17
N PHE A 239 6.61 -10.42 -5.97
CA PHE A 239 6.16 -9.22 -6.66
C PHE A 239 7.30 -8.23 -6.94
N GLU A 240 7.27 -7.58 -8.09
CA GLU A 240 8.26 -6.56 -8.49
C GLU A 240 7.70 -5.14 -8.32
N SER A 241 6.37 -5.00 -8.32
CA SER A 241 5.66 -3.73 -8.16
C SER A 241 4.47 -3.85 -7.22
N ILE A 242 4.01 -2.70 -6.72
CA ILE A 242 2.83 -2.61 -5.87
C ILE A 242 1.55 -3.06 -6.60
N ASP A 243 1.42 -2.77 -7.89
CA ASP A 243 0.26 -3.21 -8.68
C ASP A 243 0.17 -4.73 -8.76
N GLN A 244 1.31 -5.41 -8.93
CA GLN A 244 1.35 -6.86 -8.96
C GLN A 244 1.00 -7.46 -7.60
N LEU A 245 1.47 -6.84 -6.51
CA LEU A 245 1.12 -7.24 -5.16
C LEU A 245 -0.38 -7.10 -4.89
N ILE A 246 -0.95 -5.92 -5.20
CA ILE A 246 -2.37 -5.63 -5.05
C ILE A 246 -3.21 -6.63 -5.86
N LEU A 247 -2.88 -6.87 -7.12
CA LEU A 247 -3.63 -7.80 -7.97
C LEU A 247 -3.69 -9.21 -7.37
N LYS A 248 -2.56 -9.71 -6.86
CA LYS A 248 -2.48 -11.05 -6.25
C LYS A 248 -3.21 -11.11 -4.92
N LEU A 249 -3.05 -10.10 -4.06
CA LEU A 249 -3.71 -10.05 -2.75
C LEU A 249 -5.23 -9.84 -2.87
N ASP A 250 -5.69 -9.02 -3.82
CA ASP A 250 -7.11 -8.71 -4.01
C ASP A 250 -7.93 -9.97 -4.28
N ALA A 251 -7.45 -10.84 -5.17
CA ALA A 251 -8.09 -12.12 -5.47
C ALA A 251 -8.21 -13.03 -4.23
N GLN A 252 -7.18 -13.06 -3.39
CA GLN A 252 -7.17 -13.87 -2.17
C GLN A 252 -8.10 -13.28 -1.10
N ILE A 253 -8.05 -11.96 -0.91
CA ILE A 253 -8.86 -11.26 0.08
C ILE A 253 -10.35 -11.32 -0.27
N GLU A 254 -10.73 -11.20 -1.55
CA GLU A 254 -12.11 -11.44 -1.98
C GLU A 254 -12.60 -12.85 -1.64
N THR A 255 -11.73 -13.86 -1.80
CA THR A 255 -12.04 -15.23 -1.41
C THR A 255 -12.26 -15.35 0.11
N CYS A 256 -11.40 -14.75 0.92
CA CYS A 256 -11.55 -14.71 2.38
C CYS A 256 -12.83 -14.00 2.80
N ILE A 257 -13.17 -12.85 2.21
CA ILE A 257 -14.42 -12.13 2.49
C ILE A 257 -15.61 -13.03 2.20
N GLY A 258 -15.63 -13.71 1.05
CA GLY A 258 -16.71 -14.61 0.67
C GLY A 258 -16.92 -15.79 1.64
N ILE A 259 -15.90 -16.19 2.39
CA ILE A 259 -15.97 -17.26 3.40
C ILE A 259 -16.35 -16.66 4.76
N LEU A 260 -15.56 -15.71 5.27
CA LEU A 260 -15.72 -15.12 6.60
C LEU A 260 -17.05 -14.38 6.79
N MET A 261 -17.63 -13.84 5.71
CA MET A 261 -18.91 -13.13 5.79
C MET A 261 -20.13 -14.06 5.73
N LYS A 262 -19.95 -15.35 5.41
CA LYS A 262 -21.02 -16.37 5.42
C LYS A 262 -21.14 -17.08 6.77
N GLU A 263 -20.06 -17.11 7.54
CA GLU A 263 -20.06 -17.48 8.96
C GLU A 263 -20.83 -16.45 9.81
#